data_AF-A0A936S4W6-F1
#
_entry.id   AF-A0A936S4W6-F1
#
_cell.length_a   1.000
_cell.length_b   1.000
_cell.length_c   1.000
_cell.angle_alpha   90.00
_cell.angle_beta   90.00
_cell.angle_gamma   90.00
#
_symmetry.space_group_name_H-M   'P 1'
#
loop_
_entity.id
_entity.type
_entity.pdbx_description
1 polymer ?
#
loop_
_entity_poly.entity_id
_entity_poly.type
_entity_poly.pdbx_seq_one_letter_code
_entity_poly.pdbx_strand_id
1 'polypeptide(L)'
;MALWITDECINCDVCEPECPNQAISMGEEIYEIDAQRCTECVGHFSAPQCVQLCPVSCIPVNPAYVETQEQLLAKYHRLQRAALPPGAETGPANDDAADAAPLPAASSLPASA
;
A
#
# COMPACT_ATOMS: atom_id res chain seq x y z
N MET A 1 -13.74 3.58 -4.17
CA MET A 1 -13.76 5.05 -4.22
C MET A 1 -12.34 5.53 -4.00
N ALA A 2 -11.97 6.73 -4.44
CA ALA A 2 -10.73 7.33 -3.95
C ALA A 2 -11.03 8.18 -2.71
N LEU A 3 -10.05 8.35 -1.85
CA LEU A 3 -10.08 9.37 -0.81
C LEU A 3 -9.46 10.67 -1.36
N TRP A 4 -9.71 11.78 -0.69
CA TRP A 4 -8.98 13.04 -0.94
C TRP A 4 -8.59 13.70 0.38
N ILE A 5 -7.64 14.63 0.33
CA ILE A 5 -7.24 15.43 1.49
C ILE A 5 -7.81 16.84 1.28
N THR A 6 -8.43 17.36 2.33
CA THR A 6 -9.04 18.71 2.32
C THR A 6 -8.03 19.77 2.76
N ASP A 7 -8.44 21.03 2.63
CA ASP A 7 -7.69 22.22 3.07
C ASP A 7 -7.47 22.30 4.59
N GLU A 8 -8.12 21.43 5.38
CA GLU A 8 -7.86 21.28 6.81
C GLU A 8 -6.54 20.52 7.11
N CYS A 9 -5.82 20.07 6.09
CA CYS A 9 -4.52 19.42 6.25
C CYS A 9 -3.50 20.33 6.93
N ILE A 10 -2.80 19.79 7.94
CA ILE A 10 -1.78 20.51 8.71
C ILE A 10 -0.34 20.14 8.34
N ASN A 11 -0.13 19.42 7.23
CA ASN A 11 1.20 19.01 6.75
C ASN A 11 2.06 18.29 7.81
N CYS A 12 1.46 17.30 8.50
CA CYS A 12 2.11 16.57 9.60
C CYS A 12 2.97 15.36 9.16
N ASP A 13 3.04 15.08 7.86
CA ASP A 13 3.85 14.00 7.24
C ASP A 13 3.52 12.55 7.61
N VAL A 14 2.56 12.32 8.52
CA VAL A 14 2.25 10.97 9.02
C VAL A 14 1.59 10.08 7.94
N CYS A 15 0.80 10.64 7.03
CA CYS A 15 -0.03 9.84 6.12
C CYS A 15 0.70 9.32 4.86
N GLU A 16 1.75 10.01 4.40
CA GLU A 16 2.51 9.64 3.20
C GLU A 16 3.17 8.25 3.29
N PRO A 17 4.00 7.96 4.31
CA PRO A 17 4.71 6.68 4.39
C PRO A 17 3.79 5.48 4.61
N GLU A 18 2.57 5.73 5.08
CA GLU A 18 1.59 4.71 5.46
C GLU A 18 0.73 4.26 4.28
N CYS A 19 0.80 4.95 3.14
CA CYS A 19 0.06 4.56 1.95
C CYS A 19 0.76 3.40 1.22
N PRO A 20 0.19 2.18 1.19
CA PRO A 20 0.86 1.02 0.60
C PRO A 20 1.03 1.10 -0.93
N ASN A 21 0.27 2.00 -1.57
CA ASN A 21 0.36 2.24 -3.02
C ASN A 21 1.14 3.51 -3.36
N GLN A 22 1.74 4.19 -2.36
CA GLN A 22 2.36 5.52 -2.49
C GLN A 22 1.48 6.50 -3.27
N ALA A 23 0.19 6.52 -2.94
CA ALA A 23 -0.80 7.38 -3.58
C ALA A 23 -0.82 8.79 -2.98
N ILE A 24 -0.12 9.02 -1.87
CA ILE A 24 -0.11 10.27 -1.12
C ILE A 24 1.25 10.93 -1.31
N SER A 25 1.27 12.23 -1.57
CA SER A 25 2.50 13.02 -1.70
C SER A 25 2.24 14.48 -1.33
N MET A 26 3.30 15.22 -0.97
CA MET A 26 3.21 16.67 -0.78
C MET A 26 2.85 17.37 -2.10
N GLY A 27 1.75 18.11 -2.10
CA GLY A 27 1.30 18.97 -3.20
C GLY A 27 1.90 20.38 -3.12
N GLU A 28 1.23 21.37 -3.70
CA GLU A 28 1.68 22.77 -3.65
C GLU A 28 1.50 23.40 -2.27
N GLU A 29 0.37 23.12 -1.61
CA GLU A 29 0.01 23.71 -0.31
C GLU A 29 -0.25 22.66 0.78
N ILE A 30 -0.82 21.53 0.39
CA ILE A 30 -1.23 20.43 1.26
C ILE A 30 -0.82 19.09 0.66
N TYR A 31 -0.90 18.03 1.46
CA TYR A 31 -0.83 16.68 0.93
C TYR A 31 -1.97 16.39 -0.06
N GLU A 32 -1.67 15.65 -1.12
CA GLU A 32 -2.63 15.28 -2.16
C GLU A 32 -2.68 13.75 -2.34
N ILE A 33 -3.83 13.24 -2.80
CA ILE A 33 -4.04 11.81 -3.08
C ILE A 33 -4.25 11.59 -4.59
N ASP A 34 -3.40 10.79 -5.21
CA ASP A 34 -3.61 10.27 -6.57
C ASP A 34 -4.71 9.21 -6.57
N ALA A 35 -5.88 9.58 -7.10
CA ALA A 35 -7.05 8.71 -7.21
C ALA A 35 -6.81 7.44 -8.06
N GLN A 36 -5.85 7.46 -8.99
CA GLN A 36 -5.52 6.29 -9.82
C GLN A 36 -4.75 5.22 -9.04
N ARG A 37 -4.16 5.60 -7.90
CA ARG A 37 -3.37 4.74 -7.01
C ARG A 37 -4.07 4.44 -5.68
N CYS A 38 -5.01 5.29 -5.26
CA CYS A 38 -5.78 5.08 -4.04
C CYS A 38 -6.73 3.87 -4.20
N THR A 39 -6.57 2.86 -3.35
CA THR A 39 -7.45 1.67 -3.30
C THR A 39 -8.34 1.65 -2.05
N GLU A 40 -8.42 2.74 -1.28
CA GLU A 40 -8.95 2.73 0.10
C GLU A 40 -8.32 1.66 0.99
N CYS A 41 -7.05 1.32 0.69
CA CYS A 41 -6.33 0.19 1.29
C CYS A 41 -6.95 -1.20 1.03
N VAL A 42 -7.97 -1.33 0.19
CA VAL A 42 -8.50 -2.63 -0.26
C VAL A 42 -7.37 -3.45 -0.88
N GLY A 43 -7.26 -4.71 -0.45
CA GLY A 43 -6.19 -5.64 -0.84
C GLY A 43 -5.00 -5.65 0.13
N HIS A 44 -4.85 -4.63 0.98
CA HIS A 44 -3.78 -4.54 1.99
C HIS A 44 -4.33 -4.59 3.42
N PHE A 45 -5.36 -3.80 3.71
CA PHE A 45 -5.93 -3.64 5.05
C PHE A 45 -7.46 -3.61 5.01
N SER A 46 -8.10 -3.78 6.16
CA SER A 46 -9.57 -3.68 6.31
C SER A 46 -10.09 -2.25 6.38
N ALA A 47 -9.21 -1.27 6.62
CA ALA A 47 -9.55 0.14 6.72
C ALA A 47 -8.43 1.03 6.12
N PRO A 48 -8.74 2.24 5.65
CA PRO A 48 -7.73 3.16 5.13
C PRO A 48 -6.77 3.65 6.23
N GLN A 49 -5.49 3.35 6.09
CA GLN A 49 -4.47 3.68 7.12
C GLN A 49 -4.29 5.19 7.28
N CYS A 50 -4.29 5.95 6.18
CA CYS A 50 -4.18 7.40 6.22
C CYS A 50 -5.30 8.07 7.04
N VAL A 51 -6.51 7.53 7.00
CA VAL A 51 -7.65 8.03 7.79
C VAL A 51 -7.46 7.74 9.27
N GLN A 52 -6.95 6.56 9.63
CA GLN A 52 -6.71 6.18 11.04
C GLN A 52 -5.64 7.05 11.72
N LEU A 53 -4.68 7.55 10.94
CA LEU A 53 -3.52 8.26 11.46
C LEU A 53 -3.62 9.78 11.32
N CYS A 54 -4.61 10.30 10.59
CA CYS A 54 -4.77 11.74 10.40
C CYS A 54 -5.25 12.42 11.71
N PRO A 55 -4.44 13.30 12.34
CA PRO A 55 -4.77 13.89 13.63
C PRO A 55 -5.94 14.89 13.57
N VAL A 56 -6.28 15.38 12.38
CA VAL A 56 -7.35 16.36 12.13
C VAL A 56 -8.51 15.79 11.33
N SER A 57 -8.51 14.48 11.03
CA SER A 57 -9.60 13.80 10.31
C SER A 57 -9.99 14.46 8.96
N CYS A 58 -9.03 15.04 8.25
CA CYS A 58 -9.24 15.82 7.02
C CYS A 58 -9.31 14.99 5.71
N ILE A 59 -9.53 13.66 5.79
CA ILE A 59 -9.43 12.72 4.66
C ILE A 59 -10.76 11.99 4.40
N PRO A 60 -11.78 12.64 3.82
CA PRO A 60 -13.05 11.98 3.51
C PRO A 60 -13.02 11.28 2.13
N VAL A 61 -14.13 10.61 1.79
CA VAL A 61 -14.35 10.00 0.48
C VAL A 61 -14.44 11.09 -0.59
N ASN A 62 -13.75 10.88 -1.72
CA ASN A 62 -13.83 11.78 -2.86
C ASN A 62 -15.07 11.44 -3.72
N PRO A 63 -16.08 12.34 -3.81
CA PRO A 63 -17.30 12.09 -4.56
C PRO A 63 -17.09 12.02 -6.09
N ALA A 64 -15.97 12.53 -6.61
CA ALA A 64 -15.66 12.45 -8.03
C ALA A 64 -15.12 11.08 -8.46
N TYR A 65 -14.73 10.23 -7.50
CA TYR A 65 -14.13 8.92 -7.75
C TYR A 65 -14.85 7.86 -6.91
N VAL A 66 -16.10 7.59 -7.23
CA VAL A 66 -16.86 6.50 -6.58
C VAL A 66 -16.53 5.18 -7.29
N GLU A 67 -16.05 4.19 -6.53
CA GLU A 67 -15.72 2.86 -7.06
C GLU A 67 -16.21 1.79 -6.08
N THR A 68 -16.64 0.66 -6.61
CA THR A 68 -17.05 -0.52 -5.84
C THR A 68 -15.86 -1.27 -5.27
N GLN A 69 -16.12 -2.16 -4.31
CA GLN A 69 -15.11 -3.05 -3.74
C GLN A 69 -14.35 -3.84 -4.82
N GLU A 70 -15.06 -4.35 -5.83
CA GLU A 70 -14.49 -5.11 -6.93
C GLU A 70 -13.56 -4.25 -7.80
N GLN A 71 -13.95 -3.00 -8.08
CA GLN A 71 -13.14 -2.05 -8.84
C GLN A 71 -11.85 -1.69 -8.08
N LEU A 72 -11.95 -1.49 -6.75
CA LEU A 72 -10.79 -1.25 -5.89
C LEU A 72 -9.83 -2.44 -5.86
N LEU A 73 -10.37 -3.66 -5.77
CA LEU A 73 -9.55 -4.88 -5.80
C LEU A 73 -8.87 -5.08 -7.16
N ALA A 74 -9.57 -4.78 -8.26
CA ALA A 74 -8.98 -4.81 -9.60
C ALA A 74 -7.85 -3.77 -9.75
N LYS A 75 -8.02 -2.57 -9.20
CA LYS A 75 -6.99 -1.53 -9.13
C LYS A 75 -5.77 -2.00 -8.33
N TYR A 76 -5.99 -2.60 -7.15
CA TYR A 76 -4.93 -3.21 -6.33
C TYR A 76 -4.09 -4.21 -7.13
N HIS A 77 -4.71 -5.20 -7.78
CA HIS A 77 -3.98 -6.18 -8.58
C HIS A 77 -3.19 -5.54 -9.74
N ARG A 78 -3.71 -4.49 -10.36
CA ARG A 78 -2.99 -3.73 -11.39
C ARG A 78 -1.73 -3.08 -10.82
N LEU A 79 -1.82 -2.44 -9.66
CA LEU A 79 -0.69 -1.76 -9.01
C LEU A 79 0.38 -2.75 -8.54
N GLN A 80 -0.02 -3.88 -7.94
CA GLN A 80 0.92 -4.91 -7.49
C GLN A 80 1.72 -5.51 -8.65
N ARG A 81 1.07 -5.76 -9.79
CA ARG A 81 1.78 -6.22 -10.99
C ARG A 81 2.75 -5.18 -11.54
N ALA A 82 2.44 -3.89 -11.40
CA ALA A 82 3.32 -2.81 -11.85
C ALA A 82 4.50 -2.56 -10.90
N ALA A 83 4.34 -2.85 -9.61
CA ALA A 83 5.39 -2.71 -8.59
C ALA A 83 6.39 -3.89 -8.57
N LEU A 84 6.05 -5.00 -9.21
CA LEU A 84 6.84 -6.22 -9.18
C LEU A 84 8.07 -6.10 -10.11
N PRO A 85 9.29 -6.47 -9.65
CA PRO A 85 10.46 -6.48 -10.52
C PRO A 85 10.27 -7.48 -11.67
N PRO A 86 10.78 -7.18 -12.88
CA PRO A 86 10.67 -8.09 -14.01
C PRO A 86 11.33 -9.44 -13.65
N GLY A 87 10.52 -10.52 -13.60
CA GLY A 87 10.97 -11.89 -13.30
C GLY A 87 10.52 -12.46 -11.95
N ALA A 88 9.76 -11.73 -11.12
CA ALA A 88 9.08 -12.33 -9.97
C ALA A 88 7.75 -12.94 -10.43
N GLU A 89 7.76 -14.23 -10.71
CA GLU A 89 6.55 -15.01 -10.94
C GLU A 89 5.78 -15.21 -9.62
N THR A 90 4.53 -14.75 -9.55
CA THR A 90 3.63 -15.08 -8.45
C THR A 90 3.39 -16.58 -8.49
N GLY A 91 4.11 -17.32 -7.64
CA GLY A 91 3.89 -18.75 -7.44
C GLY A 91 2.41 -19.03 -7.18
N PRO A 92 1.86 -20.13 -7.72
CA PRO A 92 0.44 -20.41 -7.61
C PRO A 92 0.07 -20.55 -6.12
N ALA A 93 -0.95 -19.81 -5.70
CA ALA A 93 -1.56 -19.92 -4.38
C ALA A 93 -2.27 -21.28 -4.29
N ASN A 94 -1.52 -22.31 -3.91
CA ASN A 94 -2.03 -23.67 -3.76
C ASN A 94 -1.76 -24.15 -2.31
N ASP A 95 -2.84 -24.48 -1.63
CA ASP A 95 -2.93 -25.08 -0.29
C ASP A 95 -2.30 -26.48 -0.18
N ASP A 96 -0.99 -26.61 -0.40
CA ASP A 96 -0.24 -27.85 -0.14
C ASP A 96 1.09 -27.53 0.56
N ALA A 97 0.99 -27.22 1.85
CA ALA A 97 2.12 -27.15 2.77
C ALA A 97 2.68 -28.55 3.06
N ALA A 98 3.50 -29.09 2.15
CA ALA A 98 4.17 -30.37 2.38
C ALA A 98 5.48 -30.51 1.59
N ASP A 99 6.39 -29.53 1.63
CA ASP A 99 7.83 -29.81 1.42
C ASP A 99 8.70 -28.61 1.85
N ALA A 100 8.62 -28.25 3.14
CA ALA A 100 9.64 -27.42 3.75
C ALA A 100 10.85 -28.30 4.08
N ALA A 101 11.72 -28.52 3.11
CA ALA A 101 13.02 -29.13 3.35
C ALA A 101 13.87 -28.21 4.27
N PRO A 102 14.54 -28.76 5.30
CA PRO A 102 15.18 -27.98 6.33
C PRO A 102 16.45 -27.28 5.81
N LEU A 103 16.56 -25.99 6.16
CA LEU A 103 17.79 -25.20 6.02
C LEU A 103 18.97 -25.97 6.68
N PRO A 104 20.08 -26.23 5.97
CA PRO A 104 21.24 -26.81 6.62
C PRO A 104 21.91 -25.78 7.51
N ALA A 105 22.22 -26.23 8.73
CA ALA A 105 22.89 -25.49 9.78
C ALA A 105 24.29 -25.01 9.37
N ALA A 106 24.62 -23.82 9.90
CA ALA A 106 25.94 -23.29 10.20
C ALA A 106 27.17 -24.07 9.71
N SER A 107 28.01 -23.41 8.92
CA SER A 107 29.45 -23.53 9.10
C SER A 107 30.19 -22.30 8.59
N SER A 108 30.77 -21.58 9.55
CA SER A 108 32.19 -21.25 9.63
C SER A 108 32.80 -20.49 8.45
N LEU A 109 33.36 -19.30 8.75
CA LEU A 109 34.77 -18.95 8.51
C LEU A 109 35.09 -17.58 9.19
N PRO A 110 36.36 -17.27 9.48
CA PRO A 110 36.78 -16.62 10.71
C PRO A 110 37.15 -15.14 10.56
N ALA A 111 37.23 -14.47 11.71
CA ALA A 111 37.81 -13.14 11.86
C ALA A 111 39.30 -13.12 11.48
N SER A 112 39.71 -12.15 10.66
CA SER A 112 41.09 -11.67 10.54
C SER A 112 41.15 -10.31 9.83
N ALA A 113 41.37 -9.25 10.61
CA ALA A 113 42.30 -8.13 10.36
C ALA A 113 42.13 -7.11 11.49
#